data_AF-A0A6M6JIM4-F1
#
_entry.id   AF-A0A6M6JIM4-F1
#
_cell.length_a   1.000
_cell.length_b   1.000
_cell.length_c   1.000
_cell.angle_alpha   90.00
_cell.angle_beta   90.00
_cell.angle_gamma   90.00
#
_symmetry.space_group_name_H-M   'P 1'
#
loop_
_entity.id
_entity.type
_entity.pdbx_description
1 polymer ?
#
loop_
_entity_poly.entity_id
_entity_poly.type
_entity_poly.pdbx_seq_one_letter_code
_entity_poly.pdbx_strand_id
1 'polypeptide(L)'
;MDVAAAVCVAGGVLGAALAGYLAGESGAASVYPHPVRGSAALQIVLALCHVGPVLGLLSLWSSGVVPRTRRARLAHHAAVAVLAALTVAEGIAISVPVSAFGATPRAFAVVYAVYTVLLGIALLVLGVEVARRGTWPGLRRWLTAVLGLWLLVAVLPALAFAPALAGWAVAAWLLLFAVLGLTLVRRSRRPEAERAALPARAFAVVTWVYVAGFGSASVPVAASLLESGQLPSFFGVFRMYAGPWSIGASPSTLVVLTTVFLALTLTAAWAAWLVRHGSRAGAVLAVVLLPVEALFWYGLSLPIPWLLGVARLVLLVAAWRTVGARSAALRS
;
A
#
# COMPACT_ATOMS: atom_id res chain seq x y z
N MET A 1 -0.09 -8.01 -14.24
CA MET A 1 1.32 -7.72 -13.89
C MET A 1 1.58 -6.21 -13.93
N ASP A 2 1.08 -5.52 -14.96
CA ASP A 2 1.21 -4.06 -15.12
C ASP A 2 0.74 -3.26 -13.91
N VAL A 3 -0.38 -3.67 -13.31
CA VAL A 3 -0.95 -2.89 -12.22
C VAL A 3 -0.14 -3.00 -10.93
N ALA A 4 0.40 -4.18 -10.59
CA ALA A 4 1.31 -4.29 -9.44
C ALA A 4 2.59 -3.46 -9.63
N ALA A 5 3.12 -3.45 -10.86
CA ALA A 5 4.25 -2.60 -11.21
C ALA A 5 3.89 -1.09 -11.15
N ALA A 6 2.71 -0.70 -11.63
CA ALA A 6 2.23 0.68 -11.56
C ALA A 6 1.96 1.13 -10.12
N VAL A 7 1.41 0.26 -9.27
CA VAL A 7 1.25 0.51 -7.84
C VAL A 7 2.60 0.64 -7.15
N CYS A 8 3.61 -0.13 -7.57
CA CYS A 8 4.98 0.08 -7.11
C CYS A 8 5.54 1.45 -7.53
N VAL A 9 5.24 1.94 -8.74
CA VAL A 9 5.60 3.31 -9.16
C VAL A 9 4.91 4.34 -8.27
N ALA A 10 3.59 4.25 -8.14
CA ALA A 10 2.80 5.21 -7.37
C ALA A 10 3.20 5.22 -5.88
N GLY A 11 3.32 4.04 -5.26
CA GLY A 11 3.74 3.88 -3.87
C GLY A 11 5.18 4.36 -3.63
N GLY A 12 6.09 4.11 -4.58
CA GLY A 12 7.46 4.61 -4.50
C GLY A 12 7.55 6.14 -4.61
N VAL A 13 6.82 6.77 -5.56
CA VAL A 13 6.80 8.24 -5.72
C VAL A 13 6.11 8.92 -4.54
N LEU A 14 4.92 8.46 -4.16
CA LEU A 14 4.17 9.04 -3.05
C LEU A 14 4.92 8.85 -1.73
N GLY A 15 5.42 7.65 -1.48
CA GLY A 15 6.21 7.35 -0.29
C GLY A 15 7.49 8.20 -0.22
N ALA A 16 8.18 8.42 -1.35
CA ALA A 16 9.34 9.28 -1.40
C ALA A 16 9.01 10.74 -1.09
N ALA A 17 7.92 11.27 -1.66
CA ALA A 17 7.47 12.63 -1.40
C ALA A 17 7.13 12.83 0.09
N LEU A 18 6.43 11.87 0.70
CA LEU A 18 6.07 11.91 2.11
C LEU A 18 7.28 11.76 3.04
N ALA A 19 8.19 10.84 2.73
CA ALA A 19 9.43 10.67 3.50
C ALA A 19 10.32 11.93 3.42
N GLY A 20 10.41 12.57 2.24
CA GLY A 20 11.12 13.84 2.07
C GLY A 20 10.45 15.00 2.80
N TYR A 21 9.12 15.09 2.75
CA TYR A 21 8.35 16.09 3.51
C TYR A 21 8.60 15.96 5.02
N LEU A 22 8.50 14.74 5.56
CA LEU A 22 8.82 14.45 6.97
C LEU A 22 10.26 14.82 7.32
N ALA A 23 11.21 14.52 6.44
CA ALA A 23 12.62 14.85 6.66
C ALA A 23 12.86 16.37 6.73
N GLY A 24 12.09 17.17 5.99
CA GLY A 24 12.14 18.63 6.05
C GLY A 24 11.50 19.23 7.31
N GLU A 25 10.36 18.70 7.73
CA GLU A 25 9.61 19.18 8.91
C GLU A 25 10.28 18.80 10.24
N SER A 26 10.90 17.62 10.31
CA SER A 26 11.35 17.00 11.57
C SER A 26 12.62 17.60 12.18
N GLY A 27 13.07 18.79 11.74
CA GLY A 27 14.25 19.53 12.22
C GLY A 27 15.00 18.88 13.40
N ALA A 28 16.03 18.07 13.09
CA ALA A 28 16.92 17.38 14.04
C ALA A 28 16.26 16.64 15.24
N ALA A 29 14.98 16.28 15.21
CA ALA A 29 14.35 15.50 16.27
C ALA A 29 14.98 14.09 16.32
N SER A 30 15.57 13.74 17.46
CA SER A 30 16.58 12.69 17.60
C SER A 30 16.06 11.25 17.72
N VAL A 31 14.74 11.01 17.65
CA VAL A 31 14.15 9.69 17.92
C VAL A 31 13.14 9.27 16.85
N TYR A 32 13.43 8.15 16.20
CA TYR A 32 12.52 7.40 15.32
C TYR A 32 11.98 6.15 16.06
N PRO A 33 10.69 5.79 15.93
CA PRO A 33 9.64 6.50 15.20
C PRO A 33 9.28 7.84 15.87
N HIS A 34 8.99 8.86 15.07
CA HIS A 34 8.72 10.20 15.59
C HIS A 34 7.42 10.22 16.42
N PRO A 35 7.47 10.65 17.70
CA PRO A 35 6.29 10.83 18.54
C PRO A 35 5.59 12.14 18.18
N VAL A 36 5.15 12.32 16.94
CA VAL A 36 4.43 13.54 16.58
C VAL A 36 2.97 13.35 16.96
N ARG A 37 2.55 14.02 18.04
CA ARG A 37 1.13 14.33 18.25
C ARG A 37 0.63 14.99 16.95
N GLY A 38 -0.09 14.24 16.13
CA GLY A 38 -0.53 14.71 14.82
C GLY A 38 0.14 14.09 13.57
N SER A 39 0.90 12.99 13.66
CA SER A 39 1.44 12.27 12.47
C SER A 39 0.99 10.82 12.25
N ALA A 40 0.06 10.29 13.07
CA ALA A 40 -0.46 8.92 12.92
C ALA A 40 -0.94 8.58 11.50
N ALA A 41 -1.68 9.46 10.83
CA ALA A 41 -2.12 9.16 9.48
C ALA A 41 -1.09 9.36 8.40
N LEU A 42 -0.09 10.22 8.59
CA LEU A 42 0.99 10.33 7.64
C LEU A 42 1.86 9.07 7.72
N GLN A 43 2.01 8.52 8.93
CA GLN A 43 2.57 7.19 9.15
C GLN A 43 1.67 6.09 8.58
N ILE A 44 0.34 6.16 8.68
CA ILE A 44 -0.58 5.21 8.00
C ILE A 44 -0.37 5.28 6.48
N VAL A 45 -0.32 6.47 5.91
CA VAL A 45 -0.09 6.64 4.47
C VAL A 45 1.31 6.14 4.09
N LEU A 46 2.32 6.37 4.93
CA LEU A 46 3.68 5.84 4.72
C LEU A 46 3.69 4.31 4.79
N ALA A 47 3.00 3.70 5.76
CA ALA A 47 2.82 2.25 5.88
C ALA A 47 2.10 1.70 4.64
N LEU A 48 1.02 2.36 4.19
CA LEU A 48 0.33 2.00 2.95
C LEU A 48 1.22 2.15 1.71
N CYS A 49 2.14 3.13 1.69
CA CYS A 49 3.10 3.28 0.61
C CYS A 49 4.05 2.08 0.51
N HIS A 50 4.36 1.38 1.60
CA HIS A 50 5.19 0.15 1.59
C HIS A 50 4.51 -1.04 0.90
N VAL A 51 3.18 -1.03 0.76
CA VAL A 51 2.45 -2.01 -0.05
C VAL A 51 2.89 -1.95 -1.52
N GLY A 52 3.23 -0.75 -2.02
CA GLY A 52 3.74 -0.55 -3.38
C GLY A 52 5.02 -1.35 -3.66
N PRO A 53 6.10 -1.15 -2.90
CA PRO A 53 7.32 -1.95 -2.93
C PRO A 53 7.09 -3.47 -2.83
N VAL A 54 6.22 -3.94 -1.93
CA VAL A 54 5.86 -5.38 -1.83
C VAL A 54 5.30 -5.89 -3.16
N LEU A 55 4.33 -5.17 -3.74
CA LEU A 55 3.74 -5.50 -5.04
C LEU A 55 4.78 -5.40 -6.18
N GLY A 56 5.75 -4.49 -6.06
CA GLY A 56 6.90 -4.38 -6.95
C GLY A 56 7.75 -5.65 -6.97
N LEU A 57 8.08 -6.20 -5.79
CA LEU A 57 8.83 -7.45 -5.69
C LEU A 57 8.03 -8.64 -6.24
N LEU A 58 6.74 -8.74 -5.93
CA LEU A 58 5.86 -9.78 -6.48
C LEU A 58 5.74 -9.66 -8.02
N SER A 59 5.71 -8.44 -8.54
CA SER A 59 5.74 -8.18 -9.98
C SER A 59 7.07 -8.58 -10.62
N LEU A 60 8.20 -8.33 -9.93
CA LEU A 60 9.52 -8.74 -10.37
C LEU A 60 9.60 -10.27 -10.56
N TRP A 61 9.05 -11.05 -9.62
CA TRP A 61 8.96 -12.51 -9.73
C TRP A 61 8.13 -12.95 -10.94
N SER A 62 6.91 -12.41 -11.06
CA SER A 62 5.99 -12.78 -12.15
C SER A 62 6.47 -12.34 -13.54
N SER A 63 7.38 -11.36 -13.62
CA SER A 63 7.97 -10.89 -14.89
C SER A 63 8.94 -11.88 -15.54
N GLY A 64 9.31 -12.96 -14.84
CA GLY A 64 10.29 -13.96 -15.31
C GLY A 64 11.74 -13.48 -15.27
N VAL A 65 11.99 -12.29 -14.70
CA VAL A 65 13.34 -11.72 -14.54
C VAL A 65 14.13 -12.46 -13.46
N VAL A 66 13.44 -12.89 -12.40
CA VAL A 66 14.06 -13.66 -11.30
C VAL A 66 14.39 -15.07 -11.79
N PRO A 67 15.66 -15.52 -11.69
CA PRO A 67 16.05 -16.88 -12.06
C PRO A 67 15.32 -17.93 -11.20
N ARG A 68 15.02 -19.10 -11.77
CA ARG A 68 14.41 -20.22 -11.02
C ARG A 68 15.42 -21.02 -10.17
N THR A 69 16.56 -20.42 -9.79
CA THR A 69 17.55 -21.06 -8.91
C THR A 69 17.00 -21.11 -7.47
N ARG A 70 17.44 -22.10 -6.67
CA ARG A 70 17.01 -22.21 -5.25
C ARG A 70 17.37 -20.95 -4.45
N ARG A 71 18.56 -20.37 -4.69
CA ARG A 71 19.04 -19.16 -4.04
C ARG A 71 18.17 -17.94 -4.37
N ALA A 72 17.90 -17.70 -5.66
CA ALA A 72 17.05 -16.58 -6.08
C ALA A 72 15.61 -16.69 -5.53
N ARG A 73 15.04 -17.92 -5.49
CA ARG A 73 13.74 -18.17 -4.87
C ARG A 73 13.71 -17.82 -3.39
N LEU A 74 14.66 -18.35 -2.63
CA LEU A 74 14.75 -18.10 -1.19
C LEU A 74 14.93 -16.60 -0.91
N ALA A 75 15.84 -15.94 -1.62
CA ALA A 75 16.09 -14.51 -1.49
C ALA A 75 14.85 -13.67 -1.85
N HIS A 76 14.13 -14.03 -2.90
CA HIS A 76 12.89 -13.36 -3.28
C HIS A 76 11.80 -13.50 -2.20
N HIS A 77 11.53 -14.73 -1.75
CA HIS A 77 10.52 -14.96 -0.70
C HIS A 77 10.90 -14.27 0.61
N ALA A 78 12.17 -14.30 1.00
CA ALA A 78 12.67 -13.58 2.16
C ALA A 78 12.46 -12.07 2.03
N ALA A 79 12.82 -11.47 0.88
CA ALA A 79 12.64 -10.04 0.66
C ALA A 79 11.16 -9.61 0.72
N VAL A 80 10.25 -10.38 0.11
CA VAL A 80 8.81 -10.11 0.19
C VAL A 80 8.30 -10.25 1.63
N ALA A 81 8.65 -11.33 2.31
CA ALA A 81 8.19 -11.60 3.67
C ALA A 81 8.68 -10.54 4.67
N VAL A 82 9.96 -10.18 4.61
CA VAL A 82 10.56 -9.18 5.51
C VAL A 82 10.00 -7.78 5.22
N LEU A 83 9.81 -7.40 3.95
CA LEU A 83 9.21 -6.10 3.62
C LEU A 83 7.73 -6.02 4.03
N ALA A 84 6.98 -7.11 3.89
CA ALA A 84 5.62 -7.19 4.40
C ALA A 84 5.60 -7.12 5.94
N ALA A 85 6.51 -7.80 6.64
CA ALA A 85 6.65 -7.72 8.08
C ALA A 85 7.00 -6.30 8.55
N LEU A 86 7.91 -5.58 7.85
CA LEU A 86 8.19 -4.17 8.10
C LEU A 86 6.94 -3.29 7.91
N THR A 87 6.15 -3.55 6.86
CA THR A 87 4.90 -2.83 6.60
C THR A 87 3.91 -3.01 7.75
N VAL A 88 3.78 -4.24 8.27
CA VAL A 88 2.93 -4.54 9.43
C VAL A 88 3.50 -3.92 10.70
N ALA A 89 4.82 -3.98 10.90
CA ALA A 89 5.50 -3.38 12.05
C ALA A 89 5.29 -1.86 12.09
N GLU A 90 5.34 -1.18 10.95
CA GLU A 90 4.98 0.24 10.81
C GLU A 90 3.52 0.48 11.21
N GLY A 91 2.60 -0.36 10.73
CA GLY A 91 1.19 -0.32 11.13
C GLY A 91 0.99 -0.43 12.64
N ILE A 92 1.70 -1.37 13.28
CA ILE A 92 1.67 -1.55 14.74
C ILE A 92 2.31 -0.37 15.45
N ALA A 93 3.44 0.16 14.95
CA ALA A 93 4.14 1.30 15.54
C ALA A 93 3.21 2.49 15.79
N ILE A 94 2.32 2.74 14.82
CA ILE A 94 1.35 3.83 14.84
C ILE A 94 0.31 3.65 15.96
N SER A 95 -0.03 2.40 16.27
CA SER A 95 -1.05 2.07 17.26
C SER A 95 -0.55 2.07 18.72
N VAL A 96 0.77 2.09 18.93
CA VAL A 96 1.36 2.04 20.28
C VAL A 96 1.40 3.45 20.89
N PRO A 97 0.80 3.69 22.07
CA PRO A 97 0.82 4.99 22.73
C PRO A 97 2.25 5.48 23.00
N VAL A 98 2.52 6.78 22.78
CA VAL A 98 3.83 7.42 23.00
C VAL A 98 4.37 7.20 24.41
N SER A 99 3.50 7.13 25.43
CA SER A 99 3.88 6.86 26.82
C SER A 99 4.52 5.48 27.04
N ALA A 100 4.20 4.49 26.20
CA ALA A 100 4.82 3.16 26.27
C ALA A 100 6.27 3.16 25.79
N PHE A 101 6.68 4.16 25.00
CA PHE A 101 8.04 4.32 24.48
C PHE A 101 9.03 4.95 25.47
N GLY A 102 8.65 5.21 26.72
CA GLY A 102 9.59 5.66 27.76
C GLY A 102 10.56 4.57 28.24
N ALA A 103 10.19 3.29 28.13
CA ALA A 103 10.99 2.14 28.58
C ALA A 103 11.32 1.11 27.48
N THR A 104 10.56 1.09 26.38
CA THR A 104 10.67 0.12 25.26
C THR A 104 11.34 0.57 23.94
N PRO A 105 11.86 1.81 23.75
CA PRO A 105 12.23 2.30 22.42
C PRO A 105 13.45 1.58 21.82
N ARG A 106 14.30 0.98 22.65
CA ARG A 106 15.45 0.18 22.20
C ARG A 106 15.03 -1.13 21.53
N ALA A 107 14.00 -1.81 22.03
CA ALA A 107 13.56 -3.09 21.46
C ALA A 107 12.96 -2.90 20.06
N PHE A 108 12.13 -1.87 19.88
CA PHE A 108 11.50 -1.56 18.59
C PHE A 108 12.55 -1.17 17.54
N ALA A 109 13.51 -0.32 17.92
CA ALA A 109 14.62 0.08 17.05
C ALA A 109 15.49 -1.13 16.64
N VAL A 110 15.78 -2.05 17.56
CA VAL A 110 16.53 -3.28 17.26
C VAL A 110 15.76 -4.17 16.29
N VAL A 111 14.46 -4.39 16.51
CA VAL A 111 13.61 -5.18 15.61
C VAL A 111 13.58 -4.59 14.20
N TYR A 112 13.44 -3.26 14.10
CA TYR A 112 13.51 -2.55 12.83
C TYR A 112 14.87 -2.73 12.13
N ALA A 113 15.97 -2.49 12.85
CA ALA A 113 17.30 -2.65 12.31
C ALA A 113 17.53 -4.08 11.79
N VAL A 114 17.09 -5.10 12.54
CA VAL A 114 17.19 -6.50 12.13
C VAL A 114 16.40 -6.73 10.83
N TYR A 115 15.15 -6.28 10.74
CA TYR A 115 14.37 -6.43 9.51
C TYR A 115 14.99 -5.67 8.33
N THR A 116 15.50 -4.45 8.54
CA THR A 116 16.16 -3.66 7.48
C THR A 116 17.42 -4.35 6.97
N VAL A 117 18.25 -4.92 7.86
CA VAL A 117 19.44 -5.70 7.47
C VAL A 117 19.05 -6.96 6.70
N LEU A 118 18.08 -7.74 7.21
CA LEU A 118 17.60 -8.95 6.54
C LEU A 118 17.03 -8.65 5.16
N LEU A 119 16.27 -7.56 5.02
CA LEU A 119 15.74 -7.11 3.73
C LEU A 119 16.86 -6.69 2.78
N GLY A 120 17.84 -5.92 3.26
CA GLY A 120 19.00 -5.49 2.48
C GLY A 120 19.79 -6.67 1.92
N ILE A 121 20.09 -7.66 2.77
CA ILE A 121 20.79 -8.90 2.37
C ILE A 121 19.97 -9.68 1.34
N ALA A 122 18.67 -9.88 1.59
CA ALA A 122 17.79 -10.63 0.69
C ALA A 122 17.69 -9.96 -0.70
N LEU A 123 17.54 -8.63 -0.75
CA LEU A 123 17.52 -7.86 -2.00
C LEU A 123 18.87 -7.90 -2.72
N LEU A 124 19.99 -7.83 -1.99
CA LEU A 124 21.32 -7.90 -2.57
C LEU A 124 21.59 -9.26 -3.21
N VAL A 125 21.30 -10.36 -2.52
CA VAL A 125 21.42 -11.72 -3.05
C VAL A 125 20.52 -11.91 -4.27
N LEU A 126 19.26 -11.47 -4.19
CA LEU A 126 18.33 -11.53 -5.31
C LEU A 126 18.84 -10.74 -6.52
N GLY A 127 19.37 -9.54 -6.29
CA GLY A 127 19.90 -8.66 -7.33
C GLY A 127 21.14 -9.22 -8.01
N VAL A 128 22.05 -9.84 -7.26
CA VAL A 128 23.23 -10.53 -7.83
C VAL A 128 22.80 -11.70 -8.71
N GLU A 129 21.81 -12.49 -8.29
CA GLU A 129 21.28 -13.60 -9.10
C GLU A 129 20.62 -13.09 -10.39
N VAL A 130 19.83 -12.02 -10.32
CA VAL A 130 19.23 -11.35 -11.49
C VAL A 130 20.31 -10.81 -12.44
N ALA A 131 21.34 -10.15 -11.90
CA ALA A 131 22.44 -9.59 -12.69
C ALA A 131 23.24 -10.66 -13.43
N ARG A 132 23.57 -11.77 -12.74
CA ARG A 132 24.31 -12.91 -13.30
C ARG A 132 23.60 -13.59 -14.46
N ARG A 133 22.26 -13.67 -14.40
CA ARG A 133 21.46 -14.31 -15.44
C ARG A 133 21.37 -13.50 -16.73
N GLY A 134 21.63 -12.19 -16.68
CA GLY A 134 21.62 -11.31 -17.86
C GLY A 134 20.23 -11.10 -18.49
N THR A 135 19.14 -11.34 -17.76
CA THR A 135 17.76 -11.19 -18.27
C THR A 135 17.36 -9.73 -18.56
N TRP A 136 18.08 -8.79 -17.95
CA TRP A 136 18.00 -7.36 -18.20
C TRP A 136 19.31 -6.84 -18.81
N PRO A 137 19.26 -5.99 -19.86
CA PRO A 137 20.45 -5.37 -20.41
C PRO A 137 20.90 -4.15 -19.59
N GLY A 138 22.19 -3.82 -19.71
CA GLY A 138 22.78 -2.58 -19.17
C GLY A 138 22.66 -2.44 -17.66
N LEU A 139 22.45 -1.19 -17.20
CA LEU A 139 22.37 -0.86 -15.77
C LEU A 139 21.14 -1.45 -15.05
N ARG A 140 20.07 -1.77 -15.79
CA ARG A 140 18.82 -2.27 -15.19
C ARG A 140 19.03 -3.57 -14.42
N ARG A 141 19.95 -4.44 -14.90
CA ARG A 141 20.24 -5.73 -14.25
C ARG A 141 20.75 -5.60 -12.82
N TRP A 142 21.30 -4.44 -12.45
CA TRP A 142 21.81 -4.16 -11.12
C TRP A 142 20.81 -3.49 -10.20
N LEU A 143 19.63 -3.08 -10.70
CA LEU A 143 18.68 -2.27 -9.94
C LEU A 143 18.25 -2.91 -8.61
N THR A 144 17.94 -4.20 -8.62
CA THR A 144 17.57 -4.93 -7.39
C THR A 144 18.74 -5.05 -6.40
N ALA A 145 19.97 -5.15 -6.91
CA ALA A 145 21.16 -5.18 -6.06
C ALA A 145 21.41 -3.80 -5.43
N VAL A 146 21.25 -2.72 -6.21
CA VAL A 146 21.33 -1.33 -5.74
C VAL A 146 20.29 -1.06 -4.65
N LEU A 147 19.06 -1.57 -4.78
CA LEU A 147 18.04 -1.47 -3.74
C LEU A 147 18.48 -2.09 -2.40
N GLY A 148 19.11 -3.27 -2.44
CA GLY A 148 19.64 -3.92 -1.24
C GLY A 148 20.86 -3.20 -0.68
N LEU A 149 21.79 -2.80 -1.53
CA LEU A 149 23.00 -2.07 -1.13
C LEU A 149 22.67 -0.72 -0.51
N TRP A 150 21.71 0.02 -1.06
CA TRP A 150 21.28 1.32 -0.54
C TRP A 150 20.69 1.22 0.88
N LEU A 151 19.95 0.15 1.19
CA LEU A 151 19.48 -0.10 2.56
C LEU A 151 20.65 -0.23 3.53
N LEU A 152 21.65 -1.04 3.17
CA LEU A 152 22.74 -1.39 4.07
C LEU A 152 23.75 -0.25 4.23
N VAL A 153 24.00 0.54 3.18
CA VAL A 153 25.09 1.52 3.15
C VAL A 153 24.60 2.96 3.32
N ALA A 154 23.34 3.28 2.97
CA ALA A 154 22.80 4.63 3.12
C ALA A 154 21.74 4.69 4.22
N VAL A 155 20.69 3.87 4.15
CA VAL A 155 19.55 3.96 5.08
C VAL A 155 19.94 3.55 6.50
N LEU A 156 20.59 2.40 6.68
CA LEU A 156 20.96 1.91 8.01
C LEU A 156 21.95 2.85 8.74
N PRO A 157 23.03 3.34 8.10
CA PRO A 157 23.92 4.29 8.75
C PRO A 157 23.26 5.65 9.00
N ALA A 158 22.39 6.13 8.11
CA ALA A 158 21.63 7.36 8.35
C ALA A 158 20.70 7.22 9.57
N LEU A 159 20.01 6.09 9.71
CA LEU A 159 19.19 5.81 10.90
C LEU A 159 20.02 5.76 12.19
N ALA A 160 21.25 5.25 12.13
CA ALA A 160 22.12 5.10 13.30
C ALA A 160 22.85 6.39 13.71
N PHE A 161 23.31 7.18 12.74
CA PHE A 161 24.29 8.25 12.99
C PHE A 161 23.82 9.63 12.54
N ALA A 162 22.84 9.72 11.64
CA ALA A 162 22.39 10.99 11.09
C ALA A 162 20.86 11.00 10.91
N PRO A 163 20.07 11.08 12.00
CA PRO A 163 18.61 11.02 11.94
C PRO A 163 17.99 12.01 10.95
N ALA A 164 18.58 13.22 10.83
CA ALA A 164 18.17 14.24 9.87
C ALA A 164 18.30 13.79 8.39
N LEU A 165 19.21 12.86 8.08
CA LEU A 165 19.41 12.30 6.75
C LEU A 165 18.60 11.02 6.51
N ALA A 166 18.10 10.36 7.56
CA ALA A 166 17.42 9.08 7.44
C ALA A 166 16.16 9.17 6.56
N GLY A 167 15.33 10.20 6.75
CA GLY A 167 14.14 10.41 5.93
C GLY A 167 14.46 10.62 4.45
N TRP A 168 15.53 11.37 4.14
CA TRP A 168 16.00 11.56 2.76
C TRP A 168 16.56 10.26 2.15
N ALA A 169 17.29 9.46 2.93
CA ALA A 169 17.81 8.17 2.49
C ALA A 169 16.68 7.18 2.17
N VAL A 170 15.63 7.15 3.01
CA VAL A 170 14.41 6.36 2.78
C VAL A 170 13.65 6.89 1.55
N ALA A 171 13.53 8.21 1.38
CA ALA A 171 12.89 8.80 0.21
C ALA A 171 13.59 8.36 -1.09
N ALA A 172 14.93 8.44 -1.14
CA ALA A 172 15.72 7.98 -2.28
C ALA A 172 15.53 6.47 -2.53
N TRP A 173 15.45 5.66 -1.47
CA TRP A 173 15.19 4.23 -1.59
C TRP A 173 13.81 3.92 -2.19
N LEU A 174 12.78 4.69 -1.81
CA LEU A 174 11.43 4.57 -2.37
C LEU A 174 11.38 5.00 -3.85
N LEU A 175 12.18 6.01 -4.25
CA LEU A 175 12.36 6.36 -5.66
C LEU A 175 13.01 5.22 -6.46
N LEU A 176 13.98 4.50 -5.89
CA LEU A 176 14.55 3.32 -6.55
C LEU A 176 13.49 2.23 -6.78
N PHE A 177 12.55 2.05 -5.85
CA PHE A 177 11.38 1.19 -6.05
C PHE A 177 10.44 1.72 -7.14
N ALA A 178 10.25 3.04 -7.23
CA ALA A 178 9.48 3.62 -8.33
C ALA A 178 10.15 3.34 -9.69
N VAL A 179 11.48 3.46 -9.78
CA VAL A 179 12.26 3.09 -10.97
C VAL A 179 12.08 1.60 -11.29
N LEU A 180 12.11 0.72 -10.28
CA LEU A 180 11.84 -0.71 -10.45
C LEU A 180 10.45 -0.94 -11.05
N GLY A 181 9.41 -0.34 -10.47
CA GLY A 181 8.05 -0.39 -11.00
C GLY A 181 7.98 0.07 -12.46
N LEU A 182 8.62 1.18 -12.80
CA LEU A 182 8.61 1.74 -14.15
C LEU A 182 9.30 0.82 -15.17
N THR A 183 10.42 0.19 -14.79
CA THR A 183 11.09 -0.79 -15.65
C THR A 183 10.20 -2.01 -15.93
N LEU A 184 9.46 -2.47 -14.93
CA LEU A 184 8.52 -3.58 -15.06
C LEU A 184 7.34 -3.21 -15.96
N VAL A 185 6.74 -2.01 -15.79
CA VAL A 185 5.65 -1.50 -16.66
C VAL A 185 6.10 -1.39 -18.11
N ARG A 186 7.31 -0.88 -18.36
CA ARG A 186 7.82 -0.73 -19.74
C ARG A 186 8.04 -2.07 -20.43
N ARG A 187 8.48 -3.09 -19.70
CA ARG A 187 8.68 -4.45 -20.22
C ARG A 187 7.36 -5.17 -20.48
N SER A 188 6.33 -4.85 -19.72
CA SER A 188 5.04 -5.52 -19.78
C SER A 188 4.07 -4.89 -20.79
N ARG A 189 4.52 -3.95 -21.63
CA ARG A 189 3.81 -3.54 -22.86
C ARG A 189 3.64 -4.77 -23.78
N ARG A 190 2.55 -5.47 -23.53
CA ARG A 190 2.12 -6.75 -24.11
C ARG A 190 1.01 -6.55 -25.16
N PRO A 191 0.65 -7.59 -25.92
CA PRO A 191 -0.30 -7.54 -27.04
C PRO A 191 -1.65 -6.91 -26.68
N GLU A 192 -2.39 -6.42 -27.68
CA GLU A 192 -3.65 -5.68 -27.54
C GLU A 192 -4.70 -6.33 -26.62
N ALA A 193 -4.76 -7.67 -26.59
CA ALA A 193 -5.66 -8.40 -25.70
C ALA A 193 -5.43 -8.11 -24.21
N GLU A 194 -4.19 -7.81 -23.79
CA GLU A 194 -3.88 -7.45 -22.41
C GLU A 194 -4.14 -5.96 -22.12
N ARG A 195 -4.05 -5.09 -23.14
CA ARG A 195 -4.49 -3.68 -23.03
C ARG A 195 -5.98 -3.58 -22.78
N ALA A 196 -6.77 -4.42 -23.45
CA ALA A 196 -8.20 -4.49 -23.24
C ALA A 196 -8.54 -4.82 -21.76
N ALA A 197 -7.73 -5.63 -21.07
CA ALA A 197 -7.94 -5.99 -19.67
C ALA A 197 -7.43 -4.95 -18.65
N LEU A 198 -6.73 -3.88 -19.07
CA LEU A 198 -6.15 -2.88 -18.16
C LEU A 198 -7.20 -2.15 -17.31
N PRO A 199 -8.33 -1.66 -17.86
CA PRO A 199 -9.32 -0.94 -17.07
C PRO A 199 -9.91 -1.80 -15.94
N ALA A 200 -10.18 -3.08 -16.20
CA ALA A 200 -10.69 -4.02 -15.19
C ALA A 200 -9.69 -4.26 -14.05
N ARG A 201 -8.39 -4.35 -14.37
CA ARG A 201 -7.34 -4.52 -13.36
C ARG A 201 -7.13 -3.24 -12.55
N ALA A 202 -7.14 -2.08 -13.22
CA ALA A 202 -7.02 -0.78 -12.57
C ALA A 202 -8.22 -0.54 -11.64
N PHE A 203 -9.44 -0.81 -12.11
CA PHE A 203 -10.66 -0.78 -11.30
C PHE A 203 -10.51 -1.60 -10.01
N ALA A 204 -10.03 -2.83 -10.13
CA ALA A 204 -9.86 -3.71 -8.98
C ALA A 204 -8.86 -3.15 -7.97
N VAL A 205 -7.72 -2.65 -8.45
CA VAL A 205 -6.69 -2.07 -7.58
C VAL A 205 -7.15 -0.78 -6.91
N VAL A 206 -7.78 0.14 -7.63
CA VAL A 206 -8.34 1.36 -7.03
C VAL A 206 -9.36 1.00 -5.95
N THR A 207 -10.22 0.01 -6.22
CA THR A 207 -11.20 -0.47 -5.25
C THR A 207 -10.51 -1.09 -4.03
N TRP A 208 -9.50 -1.95 -4.20
CA TRP A 208 -8.78 -2.53 -3.06
C TRP A 208 -8.02 -1.51 -2.23
N VAL A 209 -7.40 -0.50 -2.85
CA VAL A 209 -6.77 0.61 -2.14
C VAL A 209 -7.80 1.40 -1.33
N TYR A 210 -8.96 1.69 -1.92
CA TYR A 210 -10.08 2.31 -1.21
C TYR A 210 -10.52 1.49 0.01
N VAL A 211 -10.72 0.18 -0.16
CA VAL A 211 -11.14 -0.72 0.93
C VAL A 211 -10.06 -0.79 2.01
N ALA A 212 -8.79 -0.85 1.63
CA ALA A 212 -7.68 -0.83 2.57
C ALA A 212 -7.60 0.48 3.35
N GLY A 213 -7.76 1.64 2.70
CA GLY A 213 -7.67 2.94 3.37
C GLY A 213 -8.89 3.31 4.21
N PHE A 214 -10.09 3.06 3.70
CA PHE A 214 -11.35 3.53 4.31
C PHE A 214 -12.20 2.40 4.88
N GLY A 215 -12.19 1.21 4.28
CA GLY A 215 -12.93 0.07 4.83
C GLY A 215 -12.28 -0.45 6.10
N SER A 216 -10.97 -0.74 6.05
CA SER A 216 -10.24 -1.33 7.19
C SER A 216 -10.22 -0.42 8.43
N ALA A 217 -10.17 0.90 8.22
CA ALA A 217 -10.19 1.89 9.30
C ALA A 217 -11.50 1.88 10.13
N SER A 218 -12.58 1.26 9.63
CA SER A 218 -13.81 1.07 10.39
C SER A 218 -13.63 0.13 11.60
N VAL A 219 -12.69 -0.81 11.56
CA VAL A 219 -12.40 -1.72 12.67
C VAL A 219 -11.87 -0.97 13.90
N PRO A 220 -10.76 -0.21 13.84
CA PRO A 220 -10.28 0.53 15.01
C PRO A 220 -11.25 1.64 15.45
N VAL A 221 -12.04 2.22 14.53
CA VAL A 221 -13.08 3.20 14.90
C VAL A 221 -14.20 2.56 15.71
N ALA A 222 -14.69 1.38 15.29
CA ALA A 222 -15.68 0.63 16.05
C ALA A 222 -15.15 0.20 17.43
N ALA A 223 -13.90 -0.26 17.51
CA ALA A 223 -13.25 -0.59 18.78
C ALA A 223 -13.18 0.63 19.72
N SER A 224 -12.72 1.79 19.22
CA SER A 224 -12.68 3.04 19.99
C SER A 224 -14.05 3.46 20.51
N LEU A 225 -15.10 3.30 19.70
CA LEU A 225 -16.47 3.60 20.12
C LEU A 225 -16.98 2.66 21.22
N LEU A 226 -16.62 1.37 21.16
CA LEU A 226 -16.97 0.39 22.18
C LEU A 226 -16.23 0.65 23.50
N GLU A 227 -14.96 1.06 23.44
CA GLU A 227 -14.12 1.29 24.60
C GLU A 227 -14.38 2.64 25.28
N SER A 228 -14.44 3.71 24.49
CA SER A 228 -14.46 5.10 25.00
C SER A 228 -15.78 5.84 24.78
N GLY A 229 -16.69 5.27 23.98
CA GLY A 229 -17.91 5.96 23.55
C GLY A 229 -17.67 7.14 22.61
N GLN A 230 -16.43 7.38 22.17
CA GLN A 230 -16.06 8.52 21.34
C GLN A 230 -15.41 8.09 20.02
N LEU A 231 -15.67 8.88 18.97
CA LEU A 231 -14.99 8.72 17.69
C LEU A 231 -13.52 9.15 17.83
N PRO A 232 -12.58 8.35 17.30
CA PRO A 232 -11.18 8.71 17.33
C PRO A 232 -10.93 9.95 16.46
N SER A 233 -10.01 10.81 16.90
CA SER A 233 -9.57 11.95 16.10
C SER A 233 -8.41 11.59 15.20
N PHE A 234 -8.48 12.02 13.94
CA PHE A 234 -7.38 11.97 13.00
C PHE A 234 -6.50 13.20 13.22
N PHE A 235 -5.31 12.97 13.76
CA PHE A 235 -4.34 14.03 14.10
C PHE A 235 -4.86 15.10 15.08
N GLY A 236 -5.97 14.88 15.78
CA GLY A 236 -6.64 15.95 16.53
C GLY A 236 -7.26 17.05 15.66
N VAL A 237 -7.16 16.94 14.33
CA VAL A 237 -7.65 17.94 13.37
C VAL A 237 -9.12 17.70 13.04
N PHE A 238 -9.51 16.44 12.87
CA PHE A 238 -10.92 16.08 12.64
C PHE A 238 -11.27 14.75 13.28
N ARG A 239 -12.52 14.59 13.71
CA ARG A 239 -13.03 13.31 14.20
C ARG A 239 -13.27 12.39 13.02
N MET A 240 -12.67 11.20 13.03
CA MET A 240 -12.86 10.22 11.97
C MET A 240 -14.32 9.78 11.95
N TYR A 241 -14.91 9.63 10.75
CA TYR A 241 -16.30 9.19 10.57
C TYR A 241 -17.36 10.12 11.19
N ALA A 242 -16.99 11.33 11.60
CA ALA A 242 -17.88 12.30 12.22
C ALA A 242 -18.67 13.12 11.19
N GLY A 243 -19.45 12.44 10.36
CA GLY A 243 -20.32 13.09 9.38
C GLY A 243 -21.71 13.41 9.90
N PRO A 244 -22.65 13.82 9.02
CA PRO A 244 -24.02 14.16 9.38
C PRO A 244 -24.73 13.07 10.18
N TRP A 245 -24.45 11.79 9.91
CA TRP A 245 -25.06 10.67 10.64
C TRP A 245 -24.53 10.50 12.06
N SER A 246 -23.42 11.15 12.42
CA SER A 246 -22.89 11.12 13.78
C SER A 246 -23.55 12.13 14.71
N ILE A 247 -24.26 13.12 14.17
CA ILE A 247 -24.91 14.16 14.96
C ILE A 247 -26.14 13.54 15.65
N GLY A 248 -26.09 13.41 16.97
CA GLY A 248 -27.18 12.84 17.77
C GLY A 248 -27.26 11.30 17.76
N ALA A 249 -26.36 10.61 17.05
CA ALA A 249 -26.29 9.15 17.08
C ALA A 249 -25.65 8.65 18.38
N SER A 250 -26.21 7.59 18.96
CA SER A 250 -25.56 6.89 20.08
C SER A 250 -24.28 6.18 19.61
N PRO A 251 -23.32 5.92 20.51
CA PRO A 251 -22.12 5.13 20.18
C PRO A 251 -22.46 3.76 19.58
N SER A 252 -23.51 3.08 20.10
CA SER A 252 -23.99 1.80 19.55
C SER A 252 -24.46 1.92 18.09
N THR A 253 -25.15 3.00 17.75
CA THR A 253 -25.60 3.28 16.38
C THR A 253 -24.39 3.48 15.45
N LEU A 254 -23.37 4.19 15.90
CA LEU A 254 -22.14 4.41 15.14
C LEU A 254 -21.33 3.12 14.92
N VAL A 255 -21.29 2.22 15.91
CA VAL A 255 -20.68 0.89 15.75
C VAL A 255 -21.41 0.08 14.68
N VAL A 256 -22.75 0.09 14.67
CA VAL A 256 -23.54 -0.58 13.63
C VAL A 256 -23.25 0.02 12.26
N LEU A 257 -23.28 1.35 12.13
CA LEU A 257 -23.01 2.04 10.86
C LEU A 257 -21.62 1.73 10.32
N THR A 258 -20.59 1.77 11.15
CA THR A 258 -19.21 1.45 10.74
C THR A 258 -19.03 -0.03 10.38
N THR A 259 -19.74 -0.93 11.07
CA THR A 259 -19.76 -2.37 10.73
C THR A 259 -20.45 -2.63 9.39
N VAL A 260 -21.59 -1.97 9.13
CA VAL A 260 -22.29 -2.06 7.83
C VAL A 260 -21.42 -1.50 6.72
N PHE A 261 -20.74 -0.37 6.95
CA PHE A 261 -19.80 0.19 5.99
C PHE A 261 -18.63 -0.75 5.69
N LEU A 262 -18.06 -1.39 6.70
CA LEU A 262 -17.03 -2.42 6.51
C LEU A 262 -17.54 -3.55 5.61
N ALA A 263 -18.71 -4.12 5.89
CA ALA A 263 -19.32 -5.17 5.07
C ALA A 263 -19.55 -4.72 3.61
N LEU A 264 -20.01 -3.47 3.43
CA LEU A 264 -20.20 -2.86 2.11
C LEU A 264 -18.87 -2.78 1.33
N THR A 265 -17.80 -2.30 1.97
CA THR A 265 -16.48 -2.18 1.33
C THR A 265 -15.86 -3.55 1.01
N LEU A 266 -16.06 -4.56 1.85
CA LEU A 266 -15.65 -5.94 1.55
C LEU A 266 -16.41 -6.51 0.34
N THR A 267 -17.71 -6.22 0.23
CA THR A 267 -18.52 -6.59 -0.93
C THR A 267 -18.02 -5.89 -2.20
N ALA A 268 -17.62 -4.61 -2.10
CA ALA A 268 -16.99 -3.88 -3.20
C ALA A 268 -15.63 -4.50 -3.61
N ALA A 269 -14.81 -4.94 -2.64
CA ALA A 269 -13.56 -5.65 -2.92
C ALA A 269 -13.78 -6.96 -3.70
N TRP A 270 -14.85 -7.69 -3.33
CA TRP A 270 -15.26 -8.92 -4.01
C TRP A 270 -15.78 -8.64 -5.42
N ALA A 271 -16.62 -7.61 -5.60
CA ALA A 271 -17.06 -7.16 -6.93
C ALA A 271 -15.87 -6.79 -7.83
N ALA A 272 -14.88 -6.07 -7.29
CA ALA A 272 -13.62 -5.77 -7.95
C ALA A 272 -12.84 -7.02 -8.38
N TRP A 273 -12.77 -8.03 -7.51
CA TRP A 273 -12.17 -9.32 -7.85
C TRP A 273 -12.92 -9.99 -9.02
N LEU A 274 -14.26 -9.99 -9.01
CA LEU A 274 -15.09 -10.55 -10.09
C LEU A 274 -14.87 -9.81 -11.43
N VAL A 275 -14.85 -8.47 -11.41
CA VAL A 275 -14.58 -7.64 -12.61
C VAL A 275 -13.22 -7.96 -13.19
N ARG A 276 -12.19 -8.12 -12.35
CA ARG A 276 -10.83 -8.50 -12.79
C ARG A 276 -10.81 -9.86 -13.52
N HIS A 277 -11.73 -10.78 -13.19
CA HIS A 277 -11.89 -12.07 -13.86
C HIS A 277 -12.84 -12.03 -15.06
N GLY A 278 -13.34 -10.84 -15.43
CA GLY A 278 -14.22 -10.64 -16.59
C GLY A 278 -15.69 -10.99 -16.33
N SER A 279 -16.13 -11.08 -15.07
CA SER A 279 -17.51 -11.40 -14.70
C SER A 279 -18.45 -10.20 -14.83
N ARG A 280 -19.50 -10.31 -15.65
CA ARG A 280 -20.56 -9.29 -15.78
C ARG A 280 -21.34 -9.08 -14.50
N ALA A 281 -21.59 -10.15 -13.74
CA ALA A 281 -22.24 -10.04 -12.43
C ALA A 281 -21.42 -9.16 -11.47
N GLY A 282 -20.09 -9.28 -11.49
CA GLY A 282 -19.20 -8.40 -10.72
C GLY A 282 -19.31 -6.94 -11.12
N ALA A 283 -19.43 -6.66 -12.42
CA ALA A 283 -19.56 -5.28 -12.92
C ALA A 283 -20.92 -4.67 -12.54
N VAL A 284 -22.01 -5.43 -12.67
CA VAL A 284 -23.35 -4.99 -12.23
C VAL A 284 -23.36 -4.75 -10.72
N LEU A 285 -22.81 -5.66 -9.92
CA LEU A 285 -22.70 -5.50 -8.48
C LEU A 285 -21.91 -4.23 -8.12
N ALA A 286 -20.80 -3.96 -8.80
CA ALA A 286 -20.03 -2.74 -8.58
C ALA A 286 -20.82 -1.45 -8.89
N VAL A 287 -21.64 -1.43 -9.95
CA VAL A 287 -22.51 -0.28 -10.27
C VAL A 287 -23.57 -0.08 -9.19
N VAL A 288 -24.19 -1.16 -8.70
CA VAL A 288 -25.22 -1.10 -7.66
C VAL A 288 -24.66 -0.63 -6.32
N LEU A 289 -23.42 -1.03 -5.98
CA LEU A 289 -22.78 -0.63 -4.72
C LEU A 289 -22.40 0.85 -4.67
N LEU A 290 -21.97 1.45 -5.78
CA LEU A 290 -21.50 2.84 -5.82
C LEU A 290 -22.45 3.88 -5.20
N PRO A 291 -23.77 3.92 -5.52
CA PRO A 291 -24.68 4.87 -4.89
C PRO A 291 -24.86 4.60 -3.39
N VAL A 292 -24.83 3.33 -2.96
CA VAL A 292 -24.92 2.98 -1.53
C VAL A 292 -23.65 3.44 -0.81
N GLU A 293 -22.47 3.21 -1.39
CA GLU A 293 -21.20 3.71 -0.85
C GLU A 293 -21.20 5.24 -0.74
N ALA A 294 -21.76 5.95 -1.73
CA ALA A 294 -21.85 7.40 -1.73
C ALA A 294 -22.66 7.95 -0.54
N LEU A 295 -23.74 7.27 -0.14
CA LEU A 295 -24.49 7.63 1.07
C LEU A 295 -23.63 7.54 2.33
N PHE A 296 -22.79 6.50 2.44
CA PHE A 296 -21.85 6.37 3.55
C PHE A 296 -20.72 7.40 3.50
N TRP A 297 -20.19 7.72 2.32
CA TRP A 297 -19.17 8.76 2.17
C TRP A 297 -19.66 10.11 2.65
N TYR A 298 -20.91 10.45 2.31
CA TYR A 298 -21.58 11.65 2.79
C TYR A 298 -21.88 11.56 4.30
N GLY A 299 -22.55 10.49 4.74
CA GLY A 299 -23.00 10.32 6.12
C GLY A 299 -21.87 10.26 7.15
N LEU A 300 -20.69 9.79 6.74
CA LEU A 300 -19.49 9.67 7.57
C LEU A 300 -18.43 10.75 7.26
N SER A 301 -18.74 11.71 6.38
CA SER A 301 -17.84 12.81 5.95
C SER A 301 -16.44 12.36 5.55
N LEU A 302 -16.34 11.36 4.67
CA LEU A 302 -15.04 10.87 4.22
C LEU A 302 -14.45 11.84 3.17
N PRO A 303 -13.21 12.35 3.35
CA PRO A 303 -12.71 13.52 2.61
C PRO A 303 -12.37 13.28 1.13
N ILE A 304 -12.21 12.02 0.71
CA ILE A 304 -11.67 11.62 -0.60
C ILE A 304 -12.47 10.51 -1.33
N PRO A 305 -13.29 9.65 -0.68
CA PRO A 305 -13.91 8.51 -1.37
C PRO A 305 -14.74 8.83 -2.59
N TRP A 306 -15.34 10.02 -2.70
CA TRP A 306 -16.10 10.42 -3.90
C TRP A 306 -15.20 10.48 -5.16
N LEU A 307 -13.96 10.98 -5.04
CA LEU A 307 -12.98 10.97 -6.14
C LEU A 307 -12.62 9.54 -6.55
N LEU A 308 -12.43 8.65 -5.58
CA LEU A 308 -12.16 7.24 -5.83
C LEU A 308 -13.38 6.55 -6.46
N GLY A 309 -14.59 6.93 -6.05
CA GLY A 309 -15.85 6.48 -6.64
C GLY A 309 -15.98 6.86 -8.12
N VAL A 310 -15.70 8.11 -8.47
CA VAL A 310 -15.70 8.59 -9.88
C VAL A 310 -14.63 7.84 -10.68
N ALA A 311 -13.40 7.72 -10.15
CA ALA A 311 -12.34 6.97 -10.83
C ALA A 311 -12.73 5.49 -11.06
N ARG A 312 -13.34 4.85 -10.05
CA ARG A 312 -13.87 3.49 -10.14
C ARG A 312 -14.95 3.39 -11.23
N LEU A 313 -15.89 4.33 -11.29
CA LEU A 313 -16.94 4.34 -12.31
C LEU A 313 -16.37 4.46 -13.72
N VAL A 314 -15.44 5.40 -13.96
CA VAL A 314 -14.80 5.59 -15.27
C VAL A 314 -14.05 4.32 -15.70
N LEU A 315 -13.27 3.73 -14.79
CA LEU A 315 -12.53 2.49 -15.06
C LEU A 315 -13.47 1.31 -15.32
N LEU A 316 -14.61 1.25 -14.62
CA LEU A 316 -15.62 0.22 -14.82
C LEU A 316 -16.32 0.35 -16.18
N VAL A 317 -16.67 1.57 -16.59
CA VAL A 317 -17.23 1.85 -17.93
C VAL A 317 -16.22 1.48 -19.02
N ALA A 318 -14.95 1.84 -18.84
CA ALA A 318 -13.89 1.46 -19.77
C ALA A 318 -13.66 -0.07 -19.80
N ALA A 319 -13.84 -0.76 -18.67
CA ALA A 319 -13.75 -2.21 -18.60
C ALA A 319 -14.96 -2.92 -19.23
N TRP A 320 -16.12 -2.26 -19.33
CA TRP A 320 -17.42 -2.88 -19.59
C TRP A 320 -17.43 -3.77 -20.84
N ARG A 321 -16.79 -3.33 -21.93
CA ARG A 321 -16.72 -4.08 -23.19
C ARG A 321 -15.93 -5.39 -23.08
N THR A 322 -15.02 -5.48 -22.13
CA THR A 322 -14.17 -6.67 -21.92
C THR A 322 -14.77 -7.68 -20.95
N VAL A 323 -15.72 -7.22 -20.14
CA VAL A 323 -16.42 -8.03 -19.15
C VAL A 323 -17.52 -8.84 -19.87
N GLY A 324 -17.35 -10.16 -19.92
CA GLY A 324 -18.23 -11.11 -20.62
C GLY A 324 -17.66 -11.72 -21.90
N ALA A 325 -16.75 -11.03 -22.60
CA ALA A 325 -16.11 -11.57 -23.81
C ALA A 325 -15.27 -12.83 -23.50
N ARG A 326 -14.59 -12.86 -22.34
CA ARG A 326 -13.83 -14.02 -21.86
C ARG A 326 -14.69 -15.21 -21.44
N SER A 327 -15.88 -14.95 -20.89
CA SER A 327 -16.81 -16.01 -20.47
C SER A 327 -17.49 -16.69 -21.65
N ALA A 328 -17.56 -16.02 -22.81
CA ALA A 328 -17.99 -16.64 -24.06
C ALA A 328 -16.87 -17.53 -24.66
N ALA A 329 -15.64 -17.02 -24.68
CA ALA A 329 -14.48 -17.75 -25.23
C ALA A 329 -14.06 -19.01 -24.44
N LEU A 330 -14.41 -19.12 -23.14
CA LEU A 330 -14.19 -20.32 -22.34
C LEU A 330 -15.31 -21.36 -22.47
N ARG A 331 -16.43 -20.99 -23.12
CA ARG A 331 -17.59 -21.87 -23.36
C ARG A 331 -17.68 -22.39 -24.78
N SER A 332 -16.83 -21.89 -25.68
CA SER A 332 -16.59 -22.38 -27.04
C SER A 332 -15.39 -23.31 -27.07
#